data_AF-A0A7I4YAX0-F1
#
_entry.id   AF-A0A7I4YAX0-F1
#
_cell.length_a   1.000
_cell.length_b   1.000
_cell.length_c   1.000
_cell.angle_alpha   90.00
_cell.angle_beta   90.00
_cell.angle_gamma   90.00
#
_symmetry.space_group_name_H-M   'P 1'
#
loop_
_entity.id
_entity.type
_entity.pdbx_description
1 polymer ?
#
loop_
_entity_poly.entity_id
_entity_poly.type
_entity_poly.pdbx_seq_one_letter_code
_entity_poly.pdbx_strand_id
1 'polypeptide(L)'
;SGIIQFWQTEMVLYWSQYVFIATNIVSFPLYLLIIVVCVKEYKYNPAQRAFNLLVISQGVMDILLMASYFFFGTLRLSELVNGFFWTYKDYSIAMWCFNQTYISAILRCFGVLVISFQRYISLCKSVNPTMQLINTSYRWILPMAQWIVPTLYSVPILIFSNATFKAPDNLEVMIEHKDITVATSTTAIFVTITFFLCSFCYVNILRFLVKNRYSVSVAVKRERRLYMQMMGLFVGFVLLFVFYVLQFRFSLNSDNDPIFTMRTIFPVISCFFSYVNIWMMLVLNEDIRRKLLALIRRGPAEKISTHMSTSMKAISTVNVVRF
;
A
#
# COMPACT_ATOMS: atom_id res chain seq x y z
N SER A 1 -43.51 1.88 4.12
CA SER A 1 -42.37 2.62 3.57
C SER A 1 -41.15 2.67 4.49
N GLY A 2 -41.27 2.44 5.81
CA GLY A 2 -40.13 2.52 6.75
C GLY A 2 -39.00 1.48 6.56
N ILE A 3 -39.31 0.26 6.11
CA ILE A 3 -38.30 -0.78 5.88
C ILE A 3 -37.41 -0.42 4.68
N ILE A 4 -37.99 0.06 3.59
CA ILE A 4 -37.22 0.49 2.39
C ILE A 4 -36.35 1.71 2.71
N GLN A 5 -36.85 2.63 3.54
CA GLN A 5 -36.10 3.80 4.01
C GLN A 5 -34.97 3.41 4.98
N PHE A 6 -35.20 2.43 5.86
CA PHE A 6 -34.18 1.88 6.76
C PHE A 6 -33.08 1.18 5.96
N TRP A 7 -33.43 0.30 5.01
CA TRP A 7 -32.47 -0.34 4.11
C TRP A 7 -31.72 0.66 3.21
N GLN A 8 -32.36 1.75 2.75
CA GLN A 8 -31.68 2.81 2.01
C GLN A 8 -30.69 3.59 2.88
N THR A 9 -31.04 3.89 4.12
CA THR A 9 -30.17 4.69 5.01
C THR A 9 -28.99 3.87 5.52
N GLU A 10 -29.22 2.60 5.88
CA GLU A 10 -28.18 1.63 6.25
C GLU A 10 -27.27 1.30 5.05
N MET A 11 -27.84 0.99 3.87
CA MET A 11 -27.01 0.68 2.68
C MET A 11 -26.18 1.87 2.21
N VAL A 12 -26.68 3.11 2.31
CA VAL A 12 -25.89 4.31 1.96
C VAL A 12 -24.76 4.57 2.95
N LEU A 13 -24.84 4.09 4.19
CA LEU A 13 -23.74 4.21 5.16
C LEU A 13 -22.69 3.09 4.99
N TYR A 14 -23.10 1.87 4.63
CA TYR A 14 -22.22 0.69 4.63
C TYR A 14 -21.73 0.23 3.25
N TRP A 15 -22.22 0.78 2.13
CA TRP A 15 -21.82 0.32 0.78
C TRP A 15 -20.31 0.34 0.57
N SER A 16 -19.60 1.32 1.12
CA SER A 16 -18.15 1.45 0.96
C SER A 16 -17.39 0.36 1.72
N GLN A 17 -17.94 -0.12 2.84
CA GLN A 17 -17.40 -1.25 3.59
C GLN A 17 -17.63 -2.56 2.82
N TYR A 18 -18.78 -2.73 2.19
CA TYR A 18 -19.02 -3.89 1.31
C TYR A 18 -18.06 -3.91 0.11
N VAL A 19 -17.86 -2.76 -0.55
CA VAL A 19 -16.88 -2.62 -1.63
C VAL A 19 -15.46 -2.91 -1.11
N PHE A 20 -15.11 -2.42 0.07
CA PHE A 20 -13.83 -2.70 0.72
C PHE A 20 -13.64 -4.21 0.96
N ILE A 21 -14.61 -4.88 1.57
CA ILE A 21 -14.56 -6.33 1.86
C ILE A 21 -14.45 -7.14 0.57
N ALA A 22 -15.32 -6.87 -0.42
CA ALA A 22 -15.31 -7.57 -1.69
C ALA A 22 -13.98 -7.41 -2.43
N THR A 23 -13.44 -6.18 -2.44
CA THR A 23 -12.13 -5.89 -3.06
C THR A 23 -11.00 -6.60 -2.33
N ASN A 24 -11.02 -6.65 -1.01
CA ASN A 24 -10.00 -7.35 -0.21
C ASN A 24 -10.05 -8.86 -0.44
N ILE A 25 -11.22 -9.50 -0.49
CA ILE A 25 -11.34 -10.95 -0.73
C ILE A 25 -10.63 -11.35 -2.03
N VAL A 26 -10.76 -10.55 -3.08
CA VAL A 26 -10.14 -10.82 -4.39
C VAL A 26 -8.68 -10.36 -4.45
N SER A 27 -8.41 -9.13 -4.01
CA SER A 27 -7.13 -8.46 -4.24
C SER A 27 -6.07 -8.87 -3.22
N PHE A 28 -6.44 -9.18 -1.97
CA PHE A 28 -5.49 -9.50 -0.91
C PHE A 28 -4.72 -10.81 -1.17
N PRO A 29 -5.35 -11.94 -1.56
CA PRO A 29 -4.62 -13.15 -1.91
C PRO A 29 -3.68 -12.93 -3.10
N LEU A 30 -4.14 -12.17 -4.09
CA LEU A 30 -3.35 -11.81 -5.27
C LEU A 30 -2.12 -10.97 -4.87
N TYR A 31 -2.30 -10.04 -3.94
CA TYR A 31 -1.26 -9.21 -3.38
C TYR A 31 -0.15 -10.05 -2.73
N LEU A 32 -0.53 -11.01 -1.88
CA LEU A 32 0.40 -11.92 -1.23
C LEU A 32 1.19 -12.75 -2.24
N LEU A 33 0.53 -13.30 -3.25
CA LEU A 33 1.19 -14.08 -4.30
C LEU A 33 2.21 -13.25 -5.09
N ILE A 34 1.89 -12.00 -5.41
CA ILE A 34 2.81 -11.12 -6.14
C ILE A 34 4.00 -10.72 -5.28
N ILE A 35 3.83 -10.47 -3.97
CA ILE A 35 4.97 -10.27 -3.07
C ILE A 35 5.88 -11.51 -3.06
N VAL A 36 5.32 -12.72 -2.98
CA VAL A 36 6.11 -13.96 -3.03
C VAL A 36 6.91 -14.07 -4.33
N VAL A 37 6.32 -13.70 -5.48
CA VAL A 37 7.04 -13.64 -6.76
C VAL A 37 8.15 -12.59 -6.72
N CYS A 38 7.88 -11.39 -6.20
CA CYS A 38 8.88 -10.32 -6.07
C CYS A 38 10.05 -10.71 -5.16
N VAL A 39 9.79 -11.41 -4.05
CA VAL A 39 10.83 -11.95 -3.15
C VAL A 39 11.68 -13.00 -3.85
N LYS A 40 11.08 -13.85 -4.70
CA LYS A 40 11.85 -14.79 -5.52
C LYS A 40 12.71 -14.05 -6.55
N GLU A 41 12.16 -13.07 -7.26
CA GLU A 41 12.90 -12.26 -8.24
C GLU A 41 14.04 -11.45 -7.64
N TYR A 42 13.90 -10.97 -6.39
CA TYR A 42 14.95 -10.30 -5.64
C TYR A 42 16.24 -11.14 -5.53
N LYS A 43 16.13 -12.47 -5.54
CA LYS A 43 17.28 -13.38 -5.50
C LYS A 43 18.02 -13.48 -6.83
N TYR A 44 17.32 -13.31 -7.96
CA TYR A 44 17.86 -13.60 -9.30
C TYR A 44 18.25 -12.36 -10.11
N ASN A 45 17.79 -11.15 -9.75
CA ASN A 45 18.07 -9.94 -10.52
C ASN A 45 18.81 -8.84 -9.71
N PRO A 46 20.16 -8.84 -9.68
CA PRO A 46 20.93 -7.90 -8.86
C PRO A 46 20.80 -6.44 -9.33
N ALA A 47 20.56 -6.19 -10.61
CA ALA A 47 20.45 -4.83 -11.17
C ALA A 47 19.18 -4.09 -10.74
N GLN A 48 18.09 -4.79 -10.42
CA GLN A 48 16.81 -4.19 -9.99
C GLN A 48 16.51 -4.41 -8.50
N ARG A 49 17.54 -4.81 -7.74
CA ARG A 49 17.38 -5.26 -6.36
C ARG A 49 16.87 -4.17 -5.41
N ALA A 50 17.39 -2.95 -5.53
CA ALA A 50 16.96 -1.80 -4.71
C ALA A 50 15.50 -1.42 -4.96
N PHE A 51 15.08 -1.40 -6.24
CA PHE A 51 13.69 -1.15 -6.60
C PHE A 51 12.76 -2.26 -6.09
N ASN A 52 13.11 -3.52 -6.31
CA ASN A 52 12.30 -4.65 -5.85
C ASN A 52 12.15 -4.63 -4.32
N LEU A 53 13.21 -4.27 -3.59
CA LEU A 53 13.16 -4.15 -2.13
C LEU A 53 12.19 -3.04 -1.68
N LEU A 54 12.19 -1.89 -2.36
CA LEU A 54 11.25 -0.79 -2.07
C LEU A 54 9.80 -1.17 -2.40
N VAL A 55 9.56 -1.86 -3.50
CA VAL A 55 8.22 -2.37 -3.86
C VAL A 55 7.74 -3.39 -2.83
N ILE A 56 8.62 -4.28 -2.35
CA ILE A 56 8.30 -5.22 -1.27
C ILE A 56 8.00 -4.48 0.03
N SER A 57 8.82 -3.49 0.40
CA SER A 57 8.61 -2.66 1.60
C SER A 57 7.26 -1.94 1.57
N GLN A 58 6.95 -1.28 0.44
CA GLN A 58 5.64 -0.67 0.20
C GLN A 58 4.52 -1.70 0.27
N GLY A 59 4.73 -2.89 -0.30
CA GLY A 59 3.77 -3.99 -0.26
C GLY A 59 3.44 -4.45 1.17
N VAL A 60 4.46 -4.65 1.99
CA VAL A 60 4.28 -5.04 3.41
C VAL A 60 3.53 -3.95 4.17
N MET A 61 3.86 -2.68 3.93
CA MET A 61 3.15 -1.56 4.54
C MET A 61 1.67 -1.52 4.12
N ASP A 62 1.37 -1.68 2.84
CA ASP A 62 -0.01 -1.72 2.34
C ASP A 62 -0.81 -2.88 2.97
N ILE A 63 -0.21 -4.07 3.12
CA ILE A 63 -0.84 -5.21 3.82
C ILE A 63 -1.17 -4.85 5.27
N LEU A 64 -0.20 -4.31 6.01
CA LEU A 64 -0.38 -3.98 7.43
C LEU A 64 -1.46 -2.91 7.61
N LEU A 65 -1.50 -1.92 6.72
CA LEU A 65 -2.52 -0.87 6.74
C LEU A 65 -3.91 -1.41 6.37
N MET A 66 -4.01 -2.30 5.38
CA MET A 66 -5.29 -2.94 5.05
C MET A 66 -5.79 -3.84 6.18
N ALA A 67 -4.90 -4.59 6.82
CA ALA A 67 -5.24 -5.41 7.99
C ALA A 67 -5.68 -4.55 9.19
N SER A 68 -4.97 -3.45 9.46
CA SER A 68 -5.36 -2.48 10.48
C SER A 68 -6.74 -1.89 10.20
N TYR A 69 -6.99 -1.45 8.95
CA TYR A 69 -8.29 -0.88 8.59
C TYR A 69 -9.42 -1.92 8.68
N PHE A 70 -9.17 -3.15 8.26
CA PHE A 70 -10.15 -4.24 8.40
C PHE A 70 -10.53 -4.46 9.87
N PHE A 71 -9.55 -4.46 10.78
CA PHE A 71 -9.80 -4.68 12.20
C PHE A 71 -10.43 -3.45 12.89
N PHE A 72 -9.78 -2.30 12.83
CA PHE A 72 -10.19 -1.09 13.57
C PHE A 72 -11.26 -0.25 12.85
N GLY A 73 -11.39 -0.42 11.54
CA GLY A 73 -12.41 0.24 10.72
C GLY A 73 -13.63 -0.64 10.52
N THR A 74 -13.48 -1.77 9.83
CA THR A 74 -14.58 -2.63 9.38
C THR A 74 -15.17 -3.49 10.51
N LEU A 75 -14.36 -4.25 11.26
CA LEU A 75 -14.89 -5.10 12.33
C LEU A 75 -15.54 -4.29 13.46
N ARG A 76 -15.01 -3.09 13.76
CA ARG A 76 -15.65 -2.15 14.69
C ARG A 76 -17.09 -1.80 14.31
N LEU A 77 -17.40 -1.76 13.00
CA LEU A 77 -18.74 -1.45 12.49
C LEU A 77 -19.67 -2.67 12.43
N SER A 78 -19.15 -3.88 12.65
CA SER A 78 -19.92 -5.13 12.49
C SER A 78 -20.71 -5.55 13.74
N GLU A 79 -20.60 -4.81 14.84
CA GLU A 79 -21.15 -5.10 16.17
C GLU A 79 -20.64 -6.39 16.86
N LEU A 80 -20.12 -7.35 16.10
CA LEU A 80 -19.64 -8.67 16.54
C LEU A 80 -18.55 -8.62 17.62
N VAL A 81 -17.74 -7.56 17.63
CA VAL A 81 -16.57 -7.39 18.50
C VAL A 81 -16.70 -6.19 19.42
N ASN A 82 -17.92 -5.67 19.64
CA ASN A 82 -18.13 -4.47 20.44
C ASN A 82 -17.60 -4.61 21.87
N GLY A 83 -17.79 -5.78 22.49
CA GLY A 83 -17.27 -6.07 23.82
C GLY A 83 -15.74 -5.94 23.91
N PHE A 84 -15.00 -6.35 22.88
CA PHE A 84 -13.54 -6.19 22.83
C PHE A 84 -13.15 -4.71 22.80
N PHE A 85 -13.71 -3.94 21.86
CA PHE A 85 -13.42 -2.51 21.71
C PHE A 85 -13.80 -1.70 22.95
N TRP A 86 -14.91 -2.04 23.60
CA TRP A 86 -15.35 -1.36 24.82
C TRP A 86 -14.47 -1.70 26.03
N THR A 87 -14.07 -2.97 26.19
CA THR A 87 -13.20 -3.41 27.29
C THR A 87 -11.84 -2.73 27.22
N TYR A 88 -11.30 -2.56 26.00
CA TYR A 88 -9.97 -1.97 25.79
C TYR A 88 -10.01 -0.49 25.39
N LYS A 89 -11.13 0.21 25.63
CA LYS A 89 -11.30 1.62 25.23
C LYS A 89 -10.22 2.54 25.82
N ASP A 90 -9.78 2.26 27.05
CA ASP A 90 -8.80 3.07 27.78
C ASP A 90 -7.35 2.86 27.27
N TYR A 91 -7.11 1.85 26.42
CA TYR A 91 -5.81 1.57 25.81
C TYR A 91 -5.60 2.30 24.47
N SER A 92 -6.14 3.51 24.33
CA SER A 92 -6.02 4.35 23.12
C SER A 92 -6.54 3.70 21.82
N ILE A 93 -7.40 2.68 21.90
CA ILE A 93 -7.96 2.03 20.72
C ILE A 93 -8.83 2.99 19.90
N ALA A 94 -9.64 3.82 20.57
CA ALA A 94 -10.45 4.84 19.90
C ALA A 94 -9.57 5.86 19.14
N MET A 95 -8.43 6.24 19.72
CA MET A 95 -7.45 7.13 19.08
C MET A 95 -6.85 6.48 17.84
N TRP A 96 -6.47 5.20 17.91
CA TRP A 96 -5.96 4.48 16.75
C TRP A 96 -7.01 4.35 15.64
N CYS A 97 -8.27 4.06 15.98
CA CYS A 97 -9.36 3.93 15.00
C CYS A 97 -9.53 5.18 14.13
N PHE A 98 -9.33 6.36 14.71
CA PHE A 98 -9.34 7.64 14.00
C PHE A 98 -8.01 7.93 13.30
N ASN A 99 -6.89 7.85 14.02
CA ASN A 99 -5.60 8.29 13.51
C ASN A 99 -5.06 7.41 12.39
N GLN A 100 -5.42 6.12 12.37
CA GLN A 100 -4.93 5.18 11.36
C GLN A 100 -5.19 5.67 9.92
N THR A 101 -6.28 6.38 9.65
CA THR A 101 -6.61 6.81 8.28
C THR A 101 -5.60 7.85 7.78
N TYR A 102 -5.29 8.84 8.63
CA TYR A 102 -4.31 9.89 8.35
C TYR A 102 -2.89 9.34 8.26
N ILE A 103 -2.50 8.52 9.25
CA ILE A 103 -1.18 7.90 9.32
C ILE A 103 -0.94 6.99 8.12
N SER A 104 -1.97 6.21 7.72
CA SER A 104 -1.89 5.36 6.53
C SER A 104 -1.62 6.16 5.25
N ALA A 105 -2.14 7.38 5.13
CA ALA A 105 -1.92 8.21 3.97
C ALA A 105 -0.52 8.80 3.96
N ILE A 106 -0.03 9.29 5.10
CA ILE A 106 1.33 9.82 5.26
C ILE A 106 2.36 8.74 4.88
N LEU A 107 2.24 7.56 5.49
CA LEU A 107 3.10 6.40 5.22
C LEU A 107 3.12 6.03 3.73
N ARG A 108 1.94 5.91 3.13
CA ARG A 108 1.78 5.52 1.72
C ARG A 108 2.32 6.56 0.75
N CYS A 109 1.97 7.83 0.93
CA CYS A 109 2.42 8.91 0.04
C CYS A 109 3.95 9.07 0.09
N PHE A 110 4.55 8.94 1.28
CA PHE A 110 5.99 8.97 1.42
C PHE A 110 6.67 7.76 0.75
N GLY A 111 6.11 6.56 0.89
CA GLY A 111 6.62 5.38 0.20
C GLY A 111 6.61 5.51 -1.33
N VAL A 112 5.53 6.07 -1.90
CA VAL A 112 5.47 6.38 -3.34
C VAL A 112 6.51 7.41 -3.74
N LEU A 113 6.76 8.43 -2.91
CA LEU A 113 7.82 9.40 -3.14
C LEU A 113 9.21 8.76 -3.19
N VAL A 114 9.55 7.92 -2.21
CA VAL A 114 10.84 7.23 -2.16
C VAL A 114 11.05 6.34 -3.39
N ILE A 115 10.00 5.59 -3.81
CA ILE A 115 10.05 4.78 -5.05
C ILE A 115 10.28 5.66 -6.28
N SER A 116 9.55 6.77 -6.39
CA SER A 116 9.64 7.70 -7.52
C SER A 116 11.01 8.35 -7.61
N PHE A 117 11.57 8.74 -6.47
CA PHE A 117 12.89 9.36 -6.36
C PHE A 117 14.01 8.37 -6.71
N GLN A 118 13.94 7.14 -6.18
CA GLN A 118 14.91 6.08 -6.50
C GLN A 118 14.94 5.79 -8.00
N ARG A 119 13.76 5.78 -8.64
CA ARG A 119 13.62 5.56 -10.08
C ARG A 119 14.15 6.72 -10.91
N TYR A 120 13.86 7.94 -10.49
CA TYR A 120 14.40 9.14 -11.12
C TYR A 120 15.94 9.12 -11.10
N ILE A 121 16.57 8.84 -9.95
CA ILE A 121 18.03 8.73 -9.86
C ILE A 121 18.56 7.63 -10.79
N SER A 122 17.95 6.45 -10.75
CA SER A 122 18.42 5.28 -11.50
C SER A 122 18.28 5.44 -13.02
N LEU A 123 17.30 6.20 -13.51
CA LEU A 123 17.08 6.38 -14.95
C LEU A 123 17.69 7.67 -15.48
N CYS A 124 17.47 8.79 -14.80
CA CYS A 124 17.86 10.10 -15.30
C CYS A 124 19.28 10.51 -14.92
N LYS A 125 19.87 9.93 -13.85
CA LYS A 125 21.19 10.33 -13.32
C LYS A 125 22.24 9.21 -13.29
N SER A 126 21.95 8.02 -13.83
CA SER A 126 22.85 6.85 -13.81
C SER A 126 24.10 6.97 -14.73
N VAL A 127 24.43 8.15 -15.26
CA VAL A 127 25.65 8.34 -16.05
C VAL A 127 26.90 8.43 -15.16
N ASN A 128 26.75 8.81 -13.89
CA ASN A 128 27.89 8.96 -12.97
C ASN A 128 28.13 7.68 -12.15
N PRO A 129 29.32 7.04 -12.23
CA PRO A 129 29.63 5.79 -11.51
C PRO A 129 29.53 5.91 -9.98
N THR A 130 29.76 7.08 -9.41
CA THR A 130 29.59 7.37 -7.97
C THR A 130 28.14 7.24 -7.51
N MET A 131 27.17 7.54 -8.38
CA MET A 131 25.73 7.42 -8.08
C MET A 131 25.26 5.94 -8.11
N GLN A 132 25.92 5.09 -8.90
CA GLN A 132 25.70 3.64 -8.88
C GLN A 132 26.22 2.98 -7.59
N LEU A 133 27.26 3.54 -6.97
CA LEU A 133 27.79 3.10 -5.68
C LEU A 133 26.79 3.37 -4.55
N ILE A 134 26.14 4.53 -4.52
CA ILE A 134 25.08 4.85 -3.54
C ILE A 134 23.90 3.87 -3.65
N ASN A 135 23.50 3.53 -4.89
CA ASN A 135 22.46 2.53 -5.18
C ASN A 135 22.87 1.09 -4.76
N THR A 136 24.17 0.87 -4.52
CA THR A 136 24.75 -0.43 -4.17
C THR A 136 25.05 -0.58 -2.67
N SER A 137 25.54 0.47 -2.01
CA SER A 137 25.98 0.43 -0.61
C SER A 137 24.90 0.82 0.40
N TYR A 138 23.93 1.67 0.05
CA TYR A 138 22.90 2.20 0.98
C TYR A 138 21.50 1.63 0.76
N ARG A 139 21.43 0.38 0.28
CA ARG A 139 20.19 -0.28 -0.18
C ARG A 139 19.10 -0.41 0.89
N TRP A 140 19.50 -0.61 2.16
CA TRP A 140 18.58 -0.74 3.29
C TRP A 140 18.13 0.59 3.87
N ILE A 141 18.88 1.67 3.60
CA ILE A 141 18.54 3.00 4.12
C ILE A 141 17.23 3.50 3.51
N LEU A 142 16.97 3.23 2.22
CA LEU A 142 15.74 3.70 1.58
C LEU A 142 14.48 3.05 2.17
N PRO A 143 14.38 1.71 2.32
CA PRO A 143 13.30 1.11 3.09
C PRO A 143 13.24 1.62 4.52
N MET A 144 14.35 1.69 5.26
CA MET A 144 14.30 2.17 6.65
C MET A 144 13.76 3.61 6.75
N ALA A 145 14.18 4.50 5.85
CA ALA A 145 13.68 5.87 5.77
C ALA A 145 12.19 5.91 5.43
N GLN A 146 11.72 5.02 4.55
CA GLN A 146 10.30 4.88 4.19
C GLN A 146 9.41 4.58 5.41
N TRP A 147 9.92 3.89 6.42
CA TRP A 147 9.18 3.61 7.65
C TRP A 147 9.38 4.70 8.70
N ILE A 148 10.63 5.06 8.96
CA ILE A 148 11.00 5.92 10.09
C ILE A 148 10.49 7.36 9.90
N VAL A 149 10.74 7.97 8.74
CA VAL A 149 10.41 9.37 8.49
C VAL A 149 8.90 9.66 8.64
N PRO A 150 8.00 8.96 7.93
CA PRO A 150 6.57 9.19 8.07
C PRO A 150 6.02 8.77 9.44
N THR A 151 6.60 7.76 10.08
CA THR A 151 6.19 7.36 11.44
C THR A 151 6.53 8.45 12.45
N LEU A 152 7.75 8.99 12.41
CA LEU A 152 8.15 10.11 13.27
C LEU A 152 7.30 11.36 13.01
N TYR A 153 7.00 11.66 11.75
CA TYR A 153 6.10 12.75 11.39
C TYR A 153 4.67 12.56 11.93
N SER A 154 4.24 11.31 12.11
CA SER A 154 2.90 10.96 12.60
C SER A 154 2.77 10.97 14.12
N VAL A 155 3.88 11.03 14.87
CA VAL A 155 3.88 11.02 16.35
C VAL A 155 3.04 12.15 16.96
N PRO A 156 3.12 13.41 16.50
CA PRO A 156 2.28 14.48 17.05
C PRO A 156 0.78 14.21 16.90
N ILE A 157 0.36 13.62 15.78
CA ILE A 157 -1.05 13.26 15.54
C ILE A 157 -1.51 12.22 16.59
N LEU A 158 -0.66 11.27 16.94
CA LEU A 158 -0.97 10.27 17.97
C LEU A 158 -1.05 10.86 19.37
N ILE A 159 -0.14 11.77 19.73
CA ILE A 159 -0.05 12.33 21.09
C ILE A 159 -1.16 13.34 21.36
N PHE A 160 -1.49 14.17 20.37
CA PHE A 160 -2.43 15.29 20.58
C PHE A 160 -3.89 14.96 20.30
N SER A 161 -4.21 13.75 19.81
CA SER A 161 -5.60 13.37 19.54
C SER A 161 -6.27 12.79 20.77
N ASN A 162 -7.38 13.38 21.23
CA ASN A 162 -8.22 12.78 22.26
C ASN A 162 -9.50 12.22 21.63
N ALA A 163 -9.51 10.91 21.39
CA ALA A 163 -10.64 10.21 20.81
C ALA A 163 -11.23 9.22 21.81
N THR A 164 -12.57 9.20 21.91
CA THR A 164 -13.31 8.29 22.80
C THR A 164 -14.46 7.62 22.06
N PHE A 165 -14.98 6.51 22.59
CA PHE A 165 -16.19 5.88 22.05
C PHE A 165 -17.43 6.45 22.71
N LYS A 166 -18.47 6.70 21.92
CA LYS A 166 -19.74 7.27 22.38
C LYS A 166 -20.52 6.34 23.31
N ALA A 167 -20.65 5.07 22.94
CA ALA A 167 -21.45 4.09 23.67
C ALA A 167 -20.90 2.66 23.43
N PRO A 168 -21.22 1.68 24.31
CA PRO A 168 -20.82 0.28 24.12
C PRO A 168 -21.48 -0.36 22.90
N ASP A 169 -22.73 0.01 22.62
CA ASP A 169 -23.50 -0.53 21.50
C ASP A 169 -23.20 0.23 20.20
N ASN A 170 -22.83 1.50 20.32
CA ASN A 170 -22.48 2.37 19.20
C ASN A 170 -21.07 2.95 19.41
N LEU A 171 -20.07 2.22 18.92
CA LEU A 171 -18.64 2.55 18.98
C LEU A 171 -18.25 3.72 18.05
N GLU A 172 -19.14 4.67 17.85
CA GLU A 172 -18.86 5.92 17.14
C GLU A 172 -17.71 6.65 17.82
N VAL A 173 -16.71 7.06 17.04
CA VAL A 173 -15.52 7.73 17.55
C VAL A 173 -15.80 9.23 17.69
N MET A 174 -15.86 9.68 18.94
CA MET A 174 -16.11 11.06 19.35
C MET A 174 -14.78 11.80 19.51
N ILE A 175 -14.62 12.88 18.76
CA ILE A 175 -13.40 13.70 18.71
C ILE A 175 -13.78 15.17 18.61
N GLU A 176 -13.01 16.03 19.27
CA GLU A 176 -13.18 17.47 19.20
C GLU A 176 -12.82 18.00 17.80
N HIS A 177 -13.61 18.94 17.28
CA HIS A 177 -13.40 19.51 15.94
C HIS A 177 -11.97 20.06 15.74
N LYS A 178 -11.37 20.60 16.81
CA LYS A 178 -9.98 21.08 16.81
C LYS A 178 -8.99 19.98 16.41
N ASP A 179 -9.13 18.78 16.98
CA ASP A 179 -8.24 17.64 16.71
C ASP A 179 -8.42 17.13 15.28
N ILE A 180 -9.65 17.15 14.75
CA ILE A 180 -9.95 16.83 13.35
C ILE A 180 -9.22 17.79 12.41
N THR A 181 -9.28 19.09 12.68
CA THR A 181 -8.61 20.11 11.88
C THR A 181 -7.09 19.96 11.93
N VAL A 182 -6.51 19.65 13.09
CA VAL A 182 -5.06 19.43 13.21
C VAL A 182 -4.60 18.19 12.43
N ALA A 183 -5.28 17.05 12.59
CA ALA A 183 -4.93 15.81 11.88
C ALA A 183 -5.09 15.96 10.36
N THR A 184 -6.19 16.57 9.92
CA THR A 184 -6.50 16.77 8.50
C THR A 184 -5.53 17.77 7.86
N SER A 185 -5.26 18.89 8.52
CA SER A 185 -4.33 19.92 8.00
C SER A 185 -2.91 19.39 7.87
N THR A 186 -2.43 18.69 8.89
CA THR A 186 -1.08 18.11 8.93
C THR A 186 -0.92 17.07 7.82
N THR A 187 -1.92 16.20 7.65
CA THR A 187 -1.94 15.22 6.56
C THR A 187 -2.01 15.88 5.19
N ALA A 188 -2.88 16.87 5.01
CA ALA A 188 -3.05 17.58 3.74
C ALA A 188 -1.77 18.32 3.32
N ILE A 189 -1.08 18.97 4.25
CA ILE A 189 0.22 19.63 4.00
C ILE A 189 1.24 18.59 3.54
N PHE A 190 1.37 17.48 4.26
CA PHE A 190 2.32 16.42 3.92
C PHE A 190 2.03 15.80 2.55
N VAL A 191 0.78 15.45 2.29
CA VAL A 191 0.29 14.88 1.01
C VAL A 191 0.56 15.86 -0.14
N THR A 192 0.33 17.16 0.08
CA THR A 192 0.58 18.20 -0.94
C THR A 192 2.06 18.31 -1.30
N ILE A 193 2.93 18.42 -0.29
CA ILE A 193 4.38 18.51 -0.52
C ILE A 193 4.89 17.26 -1.24
N THR A 194 4.51 16.07 -0.76
CA THR A 194 4.92 14.81 -1.38
C THR A 194 4.38 14.65 -2.80
N PHE A 195 3.17 15.16 -3.08
CA PHE A 195 2.58 15.16 -4.42
C PHE A 195 3.38 15.98 -5.43
N PHE A 196 3.80 17.20 -5.08
CA PHE A 196 4.62 18.03 -5.96
C PHE A 196 6.01 17.43 -6.20
N LEU A 197 6.65 16.89 -5.15
CA LEU A 197 7.94 16.21 -5.29
C LEU A 197 7.85 14.95 -6.16
N CYS A 198 6.78 14.17 -6.01
CA CYS A 198 6.52 13.02 -6.89
C CYS A 198 6.31 13.48 -8.33
N SER A 199 5.43 14.46 -8.55
CA SER A 199 5.12 15.00 -9.88
C SER A 199 6.39 15.45 -10.60
N PHE A 200 7.30 16.14 -9.90
CA PHE A 200 8.60 16.51 -10.44
C PHE A 200 9.44 15.28 -10.88
N CYS A 201 9.52 14.24 -10.05
CA CYS A 201 10.23 13.00 -10.41
C CYS A 201 9.60 12.33 -11.64
N TYR A 202 8.26 12.19 -11.66
CA TYR A 202 7.53 11.54 -12.74
C TYR A 202 7.68 12.26 -14.07
N VAL A 203 7.58 13.60 -14.09
CA VAL A 203 7.73 14.40 -15.31
C VAL A 203 9.13 14.22 -15.89
N ASN A 204 10.17 14.19 -15.07
CA ASN A 204 11.54 13.97 -15.54
C ASN A 204 11.77 12.56 -16.09
N ILE A 205 11.22 11.53 -15.43
CA ILE A 205 11.28 10.15 -15.94
C ILE A 205 10.54 10.06 -17.29
N LEU A 206 9.36 10.68 -17.40
CA LEU A 206 8.60 10.70 -18.64
C LEU A 206 9.39 11.37 -19.77
N ARG A 207 9.98 12.54 -19.52
CA ARG A 207 10.82 13.25 -20.49
C ARG A 207 11.98 12.36 -20.97
N PHE A 208 12.64 11.65 -20.05
CA PHE A 208 13.71 10.71 -20.40
C PHE A 208 13.22 9.55 -21.28
N LEU A 209 12.06 8.96 -20.95
CA LEU A 209 11.48 7.86 -21.74
C LEU A 209 11.01 8.31 -23.12
N VAL A 210 10.41 9.49 -23.23
CA VAL A 210 9.97 10.07 -24.51
C VAL A 210 11.16 10.38 -25.40
N LYS A 211 12.25 10.95 -24.85
CA LYS A 211 13.49 11.22 -25.59
C LYS A 211 14.11 9.94 -26.15
N ASN A 212 14.03 8.83 -25.41
CA ASN A 212 14.60 7.54 -25.80
C ASN A 212 13.59 6.57 -26.45
N ARG A 213 12.43 7.05 -26.90
CA ARG A 213 11.30 6.20 -27.38
C ARG A 213 11.64 5.33 -28.58
N TYR A 214 12.55 5.78 -29.44
CA TYR A 214 12.96 5.08 -30.67
C TYR A 214 14.08 4.07 -30.43
N SER A 215 14.63 3.99 -29.22
CA SER A 215 15.62 2.98 -28.90
C SER A 215 14.98 1.58 -28.95
N VAL A 216 15.60 0.68 -29.71
CA VAL A 216 15.14 -0.71 -29.86
C VAL A 216 15.56 -1.58 -28.67
N SER A 217 16.35 -1.02 -27.75
CA SER A 217 16.89 -1.71 -26.58
C SER A 217 15.80 -2.36 -25.72
N VAL A 218 15.99 -3.65 -25.43
CA VAL A 218 15.13 -4.44 -24.55
C VAL A 218 15.05 -3.81 -23.15
N ALA A 219 16.13 -3.17 -22.69
CA ALA A 219 16.16 -2.48 -21.40
C ALA A 219 15.16 -1.32 -21.35
N VAL A 220 15.11 -0.46 -22.39
CA VAL A 220 14.18 0.68 -22.44
C VAL A 220 12.73 0.23 -22.56
N LYS A 221 12.46 -0.87 -23.29
CA LYS A 221 11.13 -1.49 -23.31
C LYS A 221 10.68 -1.97 -21.93
N ARG A 222 11.58 -2.57 -21.14
CA ARG A 222 11.30 -3.00 -19.77
C ARG A 222 11.03 -1.82 -18.84
N GLU A 223 11.84 -0.77 -18.90
CA GLU A 223 11.67 0.43 -18.08
C GLU A 223 10.37 1.19 -18.38
N ARG A 224 9.95 1.23 -19.65
CA ARG A 224 8.64 1.79 -20.02
C ARG A 224 7.45 1.02 -19.41
N ARG A 225 7.50 -0.31 -19.34
CA ARG A 225 6.44 -1.10 -18.67
C ARG A 225 6.38 -0.81 -17.18
N LEU A 226 7.54 -0.68 -16.54
CA LEU A 226 7.65 -0.31 -15.13
C LEU A 226 7.12 1.11 -14.87
N TYR A 227 7.38 2.04 -15.79
CA TYR A 227 6.81 3.40 -15.73
C TYR A 227 5.28 3.39 -15.84
N MET A 228 4.71 2.61 -16.76
CA MET A 228 3.24 2.48 -16.88
C MET A 228 2.60 1.94 -15.59
N GLN A 229 3.28 1.03 -14.90
CA GLN A 229 2.90 0.57 -13.55
C GLN A 229 2.86 1.73 -12.55
N MET A 230 3.95 2.49 -12.49
CA MET A 230 4.08 3.64 -11.60
C MET A 230 3.07 4.75 -11.94
N MET A 231 2.67 4.89 -13.21
CA MET A 231 1.63 5.83 -13.63
C MET A 231 0.26 5.50 -13.00
N GLY A 232 -0.09 4.22 -12.88
CA GLY A 232 -1.31 3.81 -12.16
C GLY A 232 -1.28 4.20 -10.69
N LEU A 233 -0.13 4.05 -10.03
CA LEU A 233 0.08 4.50 -8.66
C LEU A 233 -0.01 6.03 -8.52
N PHE A 234 0.50 6.77 -9.50
CA PHE A 234 0.38 8.23 -9.54
C PHE A 234 -1.08 8.68 -9.70
N VAL A 235 -1.90 7.98 -10.50
CA VAL A 235 -3.35 8.25 -10.59
C VAL A 235 -4.02 8.05 -9.23
N GLY A 236 -3.71 6.96 -8.54
CA GLY A 236 -4.18 6.76 -7.16
C GLY A 236 -3.73 7.90 -6.24
N PHE A 237 -2.52 8.41 -6.41
CA PHE A 237 -1.99 9.49 -5.60
C PHE A 237 -2.72 10.82 -5.87
N VAL A 238 -3.06 11.12 -7.13
CA VAL A 238 -3.91 12.27 -7.49
C VAL A 238 -5.27 12.18 -6.76
N LEU A 239 -5.90 11.00 -6.74
CA LEU A 239 -7.17 10.81 -6.05
C LEU A 239 -7.04 11.04 -4.53
N LEU A 240 -5.98 10.53 -3.89
CA LEU A 240 -5.69 10.80 -2.48
C LEU A 240 -5.41 12.28 -2.21
N PHE A 241 -4.68 12.95 -3.09
CA PHE A 241 -4.41 14.38 -2.98
C PHE A 241 -5.70 15.19 -3.00
N VAL A 242 -6.58 14.96 -3.98
CA VAL A 242 -7.89 15.62 -4.06
C VAL A 242 -8.72 15.32 -2.82
N PHE A 243 -8.75 14.06 -2.36
CA PHE A 243 -9.48 13.66 -1.16
C PHE A 243 -9.04 14.47 0.07
N TYR A 244 -7.74 14.54 0.36
CA TYR A 244 -7.23 15.24 1.55
C TYR A 244 -7.32 16.76 1.45
N VAL A 245 -7.21 17.33 0.24
CA VAL A 245 -7.43 18.77 0.03
C VAL A 245 -8.90 19.13 0.30
N LEU A 246 -9.84 18.32 -0.20
CA LEU A 246 -11.27 18.52 0.08
C LEU A 246 -11.59 18.30 1.56
N GLN A 247 -11.01 17.27 2.18
CA GLN A 247 -11.19 17.02 3.61
C GLN A 247 -10.70 18.20 4.45
N PHE A 248 -9.55 18.78 4.09
CA PHE A 248 -9.02 19.99 4.75
C PHE A 248 -9.93 21.20 4.56
N ARG A 249 -10.44 21.41 3.33
CA ARG A 249 -11.41 22.48 3.04
C ARG A 249 -12.66 22.38 3.90
N PHE A 250 -13.25 21.19 4.01
CA PHE A 250 -14.45 20.97 4.83
C PHE A 250 -14.17 21.16 6.33
N SER A 251 -13.00 20.72 6.79
CA SER A 251 -12.57 20.93 8.18
C SER A 251 -12.43 22.42 8.55
N LEU A 252 -12.14 23.30 7.59
CA LEU A 252 -12.07 24.75 7.84
C LEU A 252 -13.46 25.40 7.93
N ASN A 253 -14.45 24.87 7.22
CA ASN A 253 -15.81 25.42 7.18
C ASN A 253 -16.67 24.98 8.38
N SER A 254 -16.16 24.10 9.25
CA SER A 254 -16.92 23.47 10.34
C SER A 254 -18.17 22.70 9.90
N ASP A 255 -18.21 22.29 8.62
CA ASP A 255 -19.30 21.48 8.08
C ASP A 255 -19.07 20.01 8.48
N ASN A 256 -19.85 19.52 9.44
CA ASN A 256 -19.72 18.15 9.94
C ASN A 256 -20.22 17.10 8.93
N ASP A 257 -21.28 17.37 8.19
CA ASP A 257 -21.92 16.39 7.29
C ASP A 257 -21.01 15.93 6.12
N PRO A 258 -20.26 16.84 5.44
CA PRO A 258 -19.30 16.44 4.42
C PRO A 258 -18.13 15.61 4.97
N ILE A 259 -17.72 15.85 6.23
CA ILE A 259 -16.63 15.10 6.87
C ILE A 259 -17.03 13.64 7.10
N PHE A 260 -18.27 13.39 7.54
CA PHE A 260 -18.81 12.03 7.67
C PHE A 260 -18.93 11.32 6.31
N THR A 261 -19.34 12.04 5.28
CA THR A 261 -19.40 11.51 3.91
C THR A 261 -18.00 11.11 3.41
N MET A 262 -16.98 11.93 3.68
CA MET A 262 -15.59 11.63 3.32
C MET A 262 -15.05 10.39 4.04
N ARG A 263 -15.40 10.19 5.32
CA ARG A 263 -15.04 8.96 6.06
C ARG A 263 -15.64 7.72 5.41
N THR A 264 -16.83 7.83 4.82
CA THR A 264 -17.48 6.73 4.10
C THR A 264 -16.75 6.41 2.80
N ILE A 265 -16.21 7.39 2.08
CA ILE A 265 -15.54 7.19 0.79
C ILE A 265 -14.08 6.73 0.96
N PHE A 266 -13.43 7.09 2.06
CA PHE A 266 -12.04 6.74 2.38
C PHE A 266 -11.64 5.27 2.10
N PRO A 267 -12.42 4.24 2.48
CA PRO A 267 -12.02 2.84 2.32
C PRO A 267 -11.83 2.46 0.86
N VAL A 268 -12.67 3.01 -0.02
CA VAL A 268 -12.65 2.75 -1.46
C VAL A 268 -11.40 3.36 -2.08
N ILE A 269 -11.12 4.63 -1.79
CA ILE A 269 -9.91 5.32 -2.29
C ILE A 269 -8.66 4.63 -1.72
N SER A 270 -8.70 4.26 -0.44
CA SER A 270 -7.59 3.59 0.24
C SER A 270 -7.30 2.23 -0.38
N CYS A 271 -8.32 1.40 -0.64
CA CYS A 271 -8.17 0.13 -1.35
C CYS A 271 -7.64 0.31 -2.76
N PHE A 272 -8.19 1.26 -3.52
CA PHE A 272 -7.73 1.53 -4.87
C PHE A 272 -6.23 1.87 -4.87
N PHE A 273 -5.81 2.77 -3.98
CA PHE A 273 -4.42 3.19 -3.89
C PHE A 273 -3.47 2.02 -3.56
N SER A 274 -3.84 1.16 -2.62
CA SER A 274 -2.99 0.03 -2.24
C SER A 274 -2.97 -1.06 -3.32
N TYR A 275 -4.09 -1.34 -3.98
CA TYR A 275 -4.17 -2.45 -4.93
C TYR A 275 -3.83 -2.09 -6.39
N VAL A 276 -3.93 -0.82 -6.80
CA VAL A 276 -3.68 -0.41 -8.19
C VAL A 276 -2.30 -0.84 -8.67
N ASN A 277 -1.27 -0.73 -7.83
CA ASN A 277 0.10 -1.08 -8.21
C ASN A 277 0.23 -2.57 -8.57
N ILE A 278 -0.42 -3.44 -7.80
CA ILE A 278 -0.38 -4.90 -8.00
C ILE A 278 -1.21 -5.31 -9.20
N TRP A 279 -2.39 -4.72 -9.39
CA TRP A 279 -3.18 -4.93 -10.60
C TRP A 279 -2.43 -4.49 -11.86
N MET A 280 -1.78 -3.33 -11.81
CA MET A 280 -0.93 -2.86 -12.90
C MET A 280 0.28 -3.78 -13.12
N MET A 281 0.83 -4.37 -12.05
CA MET A 281 1.86 -5.40 -12.16
C MET A 281 1.39 -6.65 -12.89
N LEU A 282 0.22 -7.15 -12.53
CA LEU A 282 -0.37 -8.32 -13.16
C LEU A 282 -0.67 -8.09 -14.65
N VAL A 283 -1.24 -6.94 -14.99
CA VAL A 283 -1.70 -6.62 -16.35
C VAL A 283 -0.51 -6.31 -17.27
N LEU A 284 0.45 -5.51 -16.81
CA LEU A 284 1.51 -4.97 -17.68
C LEU A 284 2.79 -5.82 -17.69
N ASN A 285 2.99 -6.72 -16.73
CA ASN A 285 4.21 -7.53 -16.65
C ASN A 285 3.94 -8.99 -16.98
N GLU A 286 4.09 -9.35 -18.25
CA GLU A 286 3.93 -10.72 -18.71
C GLU A 286 4.83 -11.73 -17.99
N ASP A 287 6.04 -11.32 -17.61
CA ASP A 287 6.98 -12.22 -16.92
C ASP A 287 6.47 -12.57 -15.52
N ILE A 288 5.93 -11.58 -14.79
CA ILE A 288 5.28 -11.81 -13.49
C ILE A 288 4.03 -12.66 -13.69
N ARG A 289 3.20 -12.37 -14.69
CA ARG A 289 1.98 -13.14 -14.98
C ARG A 289 2.28 -14.61 -15.29
N ARG A 290 3.28 -14.89 -16.13
CA ARG A 290 3.73 -16.26 -16.44
C ARG A 290 4.25 -16.98 -15.19
N LYS A 291 5.03 -16.30 -14.35
CA LYS A 291 5.55 -16.87 -13.09
C LYS A 291 4.44 -17.13 -12.07
N LEU A 292 3.47 -16.22 -11.97
CA LEU A 292 2.30 -16.37 -11.12
C LEU A 292 1.46 -17.58 -11.56
N LEU A 293 1.16 -17.68 -12.85
CA LEU A 293 0.45 -18.83 -13.42
C LEU A 293 1.22 -20.14 -13.19
N ALA A 294 2.54 -20.12 -13.32
CA ALA A 294 3.37 -21.30 -13.03
C ALA A 294 3.32 -21.69 -11.54
N LEU A 295 3.26 -20.72 -10.61
CA LEU A 295 3.11 -21.01 -9.18
C LEU A 295 1.73 -21.58 -8.83
N ILE A 296 0.68 -21.04 -9.43
CA ILE A 296 -0.70 -21.54 -9.24
C ILE A 296 -0.83 -22.95 -9.85
N ARG A 297 -0.22 -23.18 -11.03
CA ARG A 297 -0.26 -24.47 -11.72
C ARG A 297 0.61 -25.55 -11.03
N ARG A 298 1.77 -25.17 -10.46
CA ARG A 298 2.63 -26.06 -9.66
C ARG A 298 2.14 -26.15 -8.20
N GLY A 299 0.86 -26.41 -7.99
CA GLY A 299 0.28 -26.59 -6.66
C GLY A 299 1.10 -27.56 -5.76
N PRO A 300 0.85 -27.57 -4.44
CA PRO A 300 1.70 -28.23 -3.44
C PRO A 300 1.98 -29.73 -3.66
N ALA A 301 1.30 -30.39 -4.60
CA ALA A 301 1.47 -31.78 -4.96
C ALA A 301 2.84 -32.12 -5.61
N GLU A 302 3.53 -31.19 -6.27
CA GLU A 302 4.78 -31.51 -7.00
C GLU A 302 6.07 -31.42 -6.13
N LYS A 303 5.97 -30.83 -4.93
CA LYS A 303 7.11 -30.78 -3.98
C LYS A 303 7.34 -32.09 -3.23
N ILE A 304 6.34 -32.97 -3.13
CA ILE A 304 6.47 -34.27 -2.46
C ILE A 304 7.16 -35.30 -3.38
N SER A 305 6.87 -35.29 -4.68
CA SER A 305 7.51 -36.23 -5.62
C SER A 305 8.99 -35.89 -5.88
N THR A 306 9.35 -34.60 -5.88
CA THR A 306 10.74 -34.19 -6.06
C THR A 306 11.59 -34.53 -4.84
N HIS A 307 11.10 -34.37 -3.61
CA HIS A 307 11.84 -34.77 -2.41
C HIS A 307 12.00 -36.31 -2.27
N MET A 308 11.02 -37.11 -2.70
CA MET A 308 11.16 -38.57 -2.78
C MET A 308 12.15 -39.00 -3.87
N SER A 309 12.15 -38.33 -5.03
CA SER A 309 13.08 -38.62 -6.13
C SER A 309 14.55 -38.32 -5.78
N THR A 310 14.84 -37.22 -5.07
CA THR A 310 16.21 -36.93 -4.62
C THR A 310 16.65 -37.84 -3.48
N SER A 311 15.73 -38.27 -2.61
CA SER A 311 16.04 -39.25 -1.55
C SER A 311 16.30 -40.65 -2.11
N MET A 312 15.52 -41.12 -3.09
CA MET A 312 15.78 -42.40 -3.78
C MET A 312 17.09 -42.38 -4.59
N LYS A 313 17.43 -41.26 -5.26
CA LYS A 313 18.71 -41.15 -5.95
C LYS A 313 19.91 -41.16 -4.99
N ALA A 314 19.80 -40.49 -3.83
CA ALA A 314 20.85 -40.49 -2.81
C ALA A 314 21.07 -41.87 -2.17
N ILE A 315 20.00 -42.68 -2.03
CA ILE A 315 20.12 -44.06 -1.55
C ILE A 315 20.74 -44.98 -2.62
N SER A 316 20.44 -44.75 -3.91
CA SER A 316 21.03 -45.55 -5.00
C SER A 316 22.52 -45.30 -5.21
N THR A 317 23.04 -44.09 -4.95
CA THR A 317 24.47 -43.79 -5.09
C THR A 317 25.32 -44.25 -3.92
N VAL A 318 24.74 -44.45 -2.73
CA VAL A 318 25.49 -44.96 -1.56
C VAL A 318 25.79 -46.46 -1.70
N ASN A 319 24.99 -47.23 -2.46
CA ASN A 319 25.20 -48.66 -2.65
C ASN A 319 26.14 -49.05 -3.80
N VAL A 320 26.64 -48.09 -4.59
CA VAL A 320 27.58 -48.37 -5.70
C VAL A 320 29.05 -48.09 -5.30
N VAL A 321 29.30 -47.53 -4.11
CA VAL A 321 30.65 -47.28 -3.58
C VAL A 321 30.90 -48.17 -2.35
N ARG A 322 30.69 -49.47 -2.51
CA ARG A 322 31.28 -50.52 -1.68
C ARG A 322 31.41 -51.77 -2.52
N PHE A 323 32.55 -51.90 -3.20
CA PHE A 323 33.27 -53.15 -3.41
C PHE A 323 34.72 -52.82 -3.75
#